data_AF-A0A1I7SUF4-F1
#
_entry.id   AF-A0A1I7SUF4-F1
#
_cell.length_a   1.000
_cell.length_b   1.000
_cell.length_c   1.000
_cell.angle_alpha   90.00
_cell.angle_beta   90.00
_cell.angle_gamma   90.00
#
_symmetry.space_group_name_H-M   'P 1'
#
loop_
_entity.id
_entity.type
_entity.pdbx_description
1 polymer ?
#
loop_
_entity_poly.entity_id
_entity_poly.type
_entity_poly.pdbx_seq_one_letter_code
_entity_poly.pdbx_strand_id
1 'polypeptide(L)'
;MSDLKFSIAHLIGEDSSHDAIPGDLKDVKVRLESSHLWRRFHELGTEMIVTKSGRRMFPTLQLTVTGLNPEAKYSVMVDFNCIDNMRYRYSFHQSKWIIAGPGDAELPCRVHVHSESPNMGKHWMKQTIGFDRIKLTNNQLDQNGHVIVNSMHRYQPRIHVVLHNYDGTEKQRTFIFSETQFMAVTAYQNHRITELKIECNPFAKGFRECEMDQMRLLTAAHSRLQLPYEQLYPLIFGRFTVP
;
A
#
# COMPACT_ATOMS: atom_id res chain seq x y z
N MET A 1 5.81 -23.13 74.35
CA MET A 1 6.28 -22.11 73.40
C MET A 1 5.99 -22.68 72.02
N SER A 2 4.74 -22.55 71.58
CA SER A 2 4.15 -21.40 70.85
C SER A 2 4.25 -21.69 69.34
N ASP A 3 3.19 -22.21 68.73
CA ASP A 3 2.07 -21.42 68.16
C ASP A 3 2.49 -20.65 66.90
N LEU A 4 2.08 -21.16 65.72
CA LEU A 4 1.11 -20.53 64.82
C LEU A 4 1.16 -21.17 63.42
N LYS A 5 0.09 -21.90 63.08
CA LYS A 5 -0.39 -22.03 61.71
C LYS A 5 -0.80 -20.63 61.23
N PHE A 6 -0.20 -20.10 60.17
CA PHE A 6 -0.90 -19.18 59.27
C PHE A 6 -0.39 -19.38 57.83
N SER A 7 -1.33 -19.79 56.99
CA SER A 7 -1.20 -20.04 55.57
C SER A 7 -1.00 -18.72 54.82
N ILE A 8 -0.02 -18.66 53.92
CA ILE A 8 0.13 -17.55 52.97
C ILE A 8 -1.04 -17.52 51.96
N ALA A 9 -1.83 -18.60 51.87
CA ALA A 9 -3.02 -18.67 51.01
C ALA A 9 -4.23 -17.84 51.49
N HIS A 10 -4.08 -16.99 52.53
CA HIS A 10 -5.18 -16.18 53.07
C HIS A 10 -4.92 -14.65 53.05
N LEU A 11 -3.81 -14.19 52.48
CA LEU A 11 -3.47 -12.74 52.40
C LEU A 11 -3.48 -12.16 50.98
N ILE A 12 -3.78 -12.97 49.97
CA ILE A 12 -4.04 -12.48 48.61
C ILE A 12 -5.32 -13.18 48.18
N GLY A 13 -6.46 -12.57 48.49
CA GLY A 13 -7.77 -13.07 48.13
C GLY A 13 -7.86 -13.23 46.60
N GLU A 14 -8.16 -14.46 46.18
CA GLU A 14 -8.82 -14.72 44.92
C GLU A 14 -10.22 -14.10 44.97
N ASP A 15 -10.53 -13.20 44.02
CA ASP A 15 -11.73 -13.32 43.18
C ASP A 15 -11.89 -12.09 42.27
N SER A 16 -11.35 -12.21 41.06
CA SER A 16 -12.17 -12.02 39.86
C SER A 16 -11.39 -12.59 38.69
N SER A 17 -11.84 -13.77 38.28
CA SER A 17 -11.61 -14.40 36.99
C SER A 17 -11.75 -13.40 35.84
N HIS A 18 -10.62 -12.82 35.43
CA HIS A 18 -10.38 -12.52 34.03
C HIS A 18 -9.13 -13.29 33.63
N ASP A 19 -9.30 -14.60 33.46
CA ASP A 19 -8.52 -15.34 32.47
C ASP A 19 -8.78 -14.65 31.12
N ALA A 20 -8.03 -13.60 30.84
CA ALA A 20 -7.94 -13.03 29.52
C ALA A 20 -7.31 -14.12 28.66
N ILE A 21 -8.17 -14.88 27.97
CA ILE A 21 -7.81 -15.83 26.93
C ILE A 21 -6.66 -15.21 26.14
N PRO A 22 -5.46 -15.84 26.07
CA PRO A 22 -4.34 -15.28 25.34
C PRO A 22 -4.78 -14.97 23.92
N GLY A 23 -4.90 -13.67 23.60
CA GLY A 23 -5.60 -13.20 22.41
C GLY A 23 -5.15 -13.99 21.20
N ASP A 24 -6.10 -14.67 20.55
CA ASP A 24 -5.84 -15.32 19.28
C ASP A 24 -6.19 -14.32 18.18
N LEU A 25 -5.38 -14.31 17.11
CA LEU A 25 -5.68 -13.51 15.93
C LEU A 25 -6.68 -14.22 15.01
N LYS A 26 -7.15 -15.43 15.36
CA LYS A 26 -8.04 -16.30 14.56
C LYS A 26 -9.24 -15.61 13.95
N ASP A 27 -9.94 -14.78 14.70
CA ASP A 27 -11.16 -14.12 14.26
C ASP A 27 -10.94 -12.77 13.58
N VAL A 28 -9.69 -12.30 13.54
CA VAL A 28 -9.33 -11.01 12.93
C VAL A 28 -9.52 -11.09 11.42
N LYS A 29 -10.36 -10.18 10.91
CA LYS A 29 -10.64 -9.98 9.49
C LYS A 29 -10.25 -8.57 9.10
N VAL A 30 -9.61 -8.44 7.95
CA VAL A 30 -9.25 -7.15 7.34
C VAL A 30 -9.94 -7.06 5.99
N ARG A 31 -10.58 -5.93 5.71
CA ARG A 31 -11.21 -5.63 4.43
C ARG A 31 -10.50 -4.45 3.78
N LEU A 32 -10.20 -4.58 2.49
CA LEU A 32 -9.70 -3.48 1.67
C LEU A 32 -10.87 -2.58 1.27
N GLU A 33 -10.81 -1.31 1.67
CA GLU A 33 -11.76 -0.30 1.24
C GLU A 33 -11.51 0.12 -0.21
N SER A 34 -12.56 0.56 -0.90
CA SER A 34 -12.51 0.91 -2.32
C SER A 34 -11.91 -0.18 -3.22
N SER A 35 -12.13 -1.46 -2.88
CA SER A 35 -11.58 -2.61 -3.63
C SER A 35 -11.96 -2.62 -5.11
N HIS A 36 -13.11 -2.03 -5.48
CA HIS A 36 -13.48 -1.85 -6.89
C HIS A 36 -12.48 -0.95 -7.65
N LEU A 37 -12.01 0.14 -7.04
CA LEU A 37 -11.01 1.01 -7.67
C LEU A 37 -9.67 0.29 -7.83
N TRP A 38 -9.25 -0.46 -6.81
CA TRP A 38 -8.06 -1.31 -6.89
C TRP A 38 -8.16 -2.33 -8.02
N ARG A 39 -9.30 -3.01 -8.17
CA ARG A 39 -9.51 -3.96 -9.28
C ARG A 39 -9.43 -3.30 -10.66
N ARG A 40 -9.99 -2.09 -10.83
CA ARG A 40 -9.86 -1.33 -12.10
C ARG A 40 -8.39 -1.04 -12.45
N PHE A 41 -7.57 -0.67 -11.47
CA PHE A 41 -6.13 -0.50 -11.70
C PHE A 41 -5.42 -1.83 -11.97
N HIS A 42 -5.78 -2.89 -11.24
CA HIS A 42 -5.19 -4.21 -11.35
C HIS A 42 -5.39 -4.83 -12.74
N GLU A 43 -6.58 -4.69 -13.31
CA GLU A 43 -6.92 -5.16 -14.67
C GLU A 43 -6.02 -4.54 -15.75
N LEU A 44 -5.52 -3.33 -15.53
CA LEU A 44 -4.62 -2.62 -16.45
C LEU A 44 -3.13 -2.81 -16.11
N GLY A 45 -2.82 -3.50 -15.02
CA GLY A 45 -1.49 -3.59 -14.43
C GLY A 45 -1.12 -2.32 -13.68
N THR A 46 -1.51 -2.26 -12.40
CA THR A 46 -1.29 -1.07 -11.54
C THR A 46 0.15 -0.59 -11.58
N GLU A 47 0.35 0.71 -11.80
CA GLU A 47 1.66 1.35 -11.71
C GLU A 47 1.69 2.37 -10.56
N MET A 48 2.81 2.41 -9.84
CA MET A 48 3.08 3.37 -8.77
C MET A 48 4.38 4.13 -9.04
N ILE A 49 4.29 5.46 -8.98
CA ILE A 49 5.45 6.33 -9.21
C ILE A 49 6.39 6.27 -8.02
N VAL A 50 7.69 6.17 -8.29
CA VAL A 50 8.77 6.28 -7.30
C VAL A 50 9.63 7.51 -7.63
N THR A 51 10.06 8.23 -6.59
CA THR A 51 10.89 9.43 -6.74
C THR A 51 11.94 9.47 -5.64
N LYS A 52 13.04 10.22 -5.85
CA LYS A 52 14.10 10.37 -4.83
C LYS A 52 13.56 10.90 -3.49
N SER A 53 12.65 11.87 -3.52
CA SER A 53 12.03 12.49 -2.34
C SER A 53 10.88 11.68 -1.72
N GLY A 54 10.51 10.55 -2.33
CA GLY A 54 9.36 9.75 -1.93
C GLY A 54 8.04 10.25 -2.54
N ARG A 55 7.25 9.33 -3.10
CA ARG A 55 5.94 9.62 -3.71
C ARG A 55 4.83 8.84 -3.01
N ARG A 56 3.71 9.51 -2.72
CA ARG A 56 2.52 8.84 -2.15
C ARG A 56 1.89 7.87 -3.14
N MET A 57 1.39 6.76 -2.62
CA MET A 57 0.63 5.79 -3.42
C MET A 57 -0.75 6.33 -3.78
N PHE A 58 -1.23 5.94 -4.95
CA PHE A 58 -2.62 6.10 -5.34
C PHE A 58 -3.06 4.88 -6.15
N PRO A 59 -4.19 4.21 -5.86
CA PRO A 59 -5.06 4.45 -4.72
C PRO A 59 -4.32 4.27 -3.39
N THR A 60 -4.83 4.93 -2.34
CA THR A 60 -4.28 4.78 -0.99
C THR A 60 -4.77 3.46 -0.40
N LEU A 61 -3.90 2.76 0.34
CA LEU A 61 -4.34 1.58 1.11
C LEU A 61 -5.20 2.06 2.28
N GLN A 62 -6.46 1.65 2.25
CA GLN A 62 -7.45 1.93 3.28
C GLN A 62 -8.09 0.62 3.71
N LEU A 63 -8.16 0.39 5.01
CA LEU A 63 -8.54 -0.90 5.58
C LEU A 63 -9.60 -0.74 6.65
N THR A 64 -10.53 -1.67 6.71
CA THR A 64 -11.41 -1.85 7.87
C THR A 64 -11.05 -3.17 8.55
N VAL A 65 -10.87 -3.12 9.88
CA VAL A 65 -10.50 -4.30 10.68
C VAL A 65 -11.63 -4.64 11.62
N THR A 66 -11.93 -5.93 11.76
CA THR A 66 -12.97 -6.45 12.66
C THR A 66 -12.48 -7.72 13.36
N GLY A 67 -13.06 -8.05 14.52
CA GLY A 67 -12.71 -9.27 15.27
C GLY A 67 -11.45 -9.14 16.13
N LEU A 68 -11.00 -7.91 16.41
CA LEU A 68 -9.98 -7.65 17.42
C LEU A 68 -10.61 -7.72 18.81
N ASN A 69 -9.84 -8.13 19.82
CA ASN A 69 -10.25 -7.94 21.21
C ASN A 69 -10.24 -6.43 21.53
N PRO A 70 -11.38 -5.82 21.95
CA PRO A 70 -11.46 -4.38 22.22
C PRO A 70 -10.43 -3.84 23.20
N GLU A 71 -9.97 -4.65 24.16
CA GLU A 71 -9.11 -4.25 25.28
C GLU A 71 -7.63 -4.57 25.07
N ALA A 72 -7.31 -5.45 24.12
CA ALA A 72 -5.93 -5.80 23.80
C ALA A 72 -5.25 -4.73 22.92
N LYS A 73 -3.91 -4.63 23.02
CA LYS A 73 -3.12 -3.68 22.23
C LYS A 73 -2.62 -4.31 20.93
N TYR A 74 -2.75 -3.57 19.84
CA TYR A 74 -2.32 -3.98 18.50
C TYR A 74 -1.51 -2.90 17.80
N SER A 75 -0.56 -3.32 16.98
CA SER A 75 0.08 -2.50 15.95
C SER A 75 -0.39 -2.95 14.57
N VAL A 76 -0.64 -1.98 13.69
CA VAL A 76 -0.96 -2.24 12.29
C VAL A 76 0.14 -1.64 11.42
N MET A 77 0.68 -2.43 10.51
CA MET A 77 1.82 -2.03 9.68
C MET A 77 1.74 -2.65 8.28
N VAL A 78 2.45 -2.07 7.33
CA VAL A 78 2.50 -2.54 5.93
C VAL A 78 3.94 -2.70 5.50
N ASP A 79 4.23 -3.82 4.85
CA ASP A 79 5.47 -4.01 4.11
C ASP A 79 5.20 -4.25 2.61
N PHE A 80 6.27 -4.23 1.81
CA PHE A 80 6.20 -4.36 0.36
C PHE A 80 7.15 -5.46 -0.08
N ASN A 81 6.60 -6.63 -0.35
CA ASN A 81 7.38 -7.77 -0.80
C ASN A 81 7.59 -7.71 -2.32
N CYS A 82 8.83 -7.87 -2.78
CA CYS A 82 9.13 -8.05 -4.19
C CYS A 82 8.62 -9.44 -4.62
N ILE A 83 7.73 -9.48 -5.62
CA ILE A 83 7.02 -10.72 -6.01
C ILE A 83 7.97 -11.67 -6.72
N ASP A 84 8.78 -11.13 -7.62
CA ASP A 84 9.74 -11.87 -8.40
C ASP A 84 11.04 -11.10 -8.54
N ASN A 85 12.15 -11.83 -8.45
CA ASN A 85 13.48 -11.28 -8.70
C ASN A 85 13.72 -11.13 -10.21
N MET A 86 12.82 -10.40 -10.88
CA MET A 86 12.80 -10.16 -12.32
C MET A 86 12.64 -8.67 -12.58
N ARG A 87 13.44 -8.16 -13.51
CA ARG A 87 13.32 -6.78 -13.99
C ARG A 87 12.45 -6.75 -15.24
N TYR A 88 11.50 -5.83 -15.27
CA TYR A 88 10.54 -5.70 -16.35
C TYR A 88 10.87 -4.54 -17.28
N ARG A 89 10.33 -4.59 -18.49
CA ARG A 89 10.19 -3.45 -19.39
C ARG A 89 8.81 -3.44 -20.02
N TYR A 90 8.26 -2.26 -20.29
CA TYR A 90 6.99 -2.16 -20.99
C TYR A 90 7.23 -2.19 -22.51
N SER A 91 6.46 -3.02 -23.21
CA SER A 91 6.49 -3.15 -24.66
C SER A 91 5.34 -2.35 -25.24
N PHE A 92 5.58 -1.11 -25.68
CA PHE A 92 4.55 -0.20 -26.20
C PHE A 92 3.77 -0.79 -27.38
N HIS A 93 4.44 -1.44 -28.34
CA HIS A 93 3.78 -2.04 -29.51
C HIS A 93 2.87 -3.23 -29.16
N GLN A 94 3.09 -3.88 -28.00
CA GLN A 94 2.25 -4.99 -27.52
C GLN A 94 1.37 -4.59 -26.34
N SER A 95 1.47 -3.34 -25.89
CA SER A 95 0.80 -2.82 -24.68
C SER A 95 0.91 -3.75 -23.47
N LYS A 96 2.09 -4.35 -23.24
CA LYS A 96 2.29 -5.37 -22.19
C LYS A 96 3.64 -5.28 -21.49
N TRP A 97 3.67 -5.75 -20.26
CA TRP A 97 4.90 -5.96 -19.50
C TRP A 97 5.62 -7.22 -19.97
N ILE A 98 6.93 -7.13 -20.19
CA ILE A 98 7.79 -8.26 -20.54
C ILE A 98 9.03 -8.28 -19.65
N ILE A 99 9.54 -9.48 -19.40
CA ILE A 99 10.78 -9.67 -18.63
C ILE A 99 11.93 -9.14 -19.47
N ALA A 100 12.70 -8.21 -18.89
CA ALA A 100 13.89 -7.64 -19.49
C ALA A 100 15.16 -8.40 -19.06
N GLY A 101 15.15 -9.00 -17.87
CA GLY A 101 16.28 -9.74 -17.32
C GLY A 101 16.09 -10.09 -15.84
N PRO A 102 17.16 -10.57 -15.17
CA PRO A 102 17.13 -10.81 -13.73
C PRO A 102 16.88 -9.50 -12.97
N GLY A 103 16.28 -9.62 -11.79
CA GLY A 103 16.01 -8.50 -10.90
C GLY A 103 17.28 -7.87 -10.33
N ASP A 104 17.15 -6.61 -9.94
CA ASP A 104 18.18 -5.91 -9.19
C ASP A 104 18.26 -6.47 -7.76
N ALA A 105 19.39 -6.28 -7.08
CA ALA A 105 19.59 -6.79 -5.72
C ALA A 105 18.46 -6.36 -4.78
N GLU A 106 17.93 -7.31 -4.01
CA GLU A 106 16.88 -7.04 -3.03
C GLU A 106 17.39 -6.07 -1.96
N LEU A 107 16.58 -5.05 -1.71
CA LEU A 107 16.86 -4.05 -0.69
C LEU A 107 16.32 -4.53 0.65
N PRO A 108 16.90 -4.08 1.79
CA PRO A 108 16.34 -4.38 3.11
C PRO A 108 14.87 -3.97 3.16
N CYS A 109 14.00 -4.93 3.46
CA CYS A 109 12.57 -4.68 3.58
C CYS A 109 12.32 -3.62 4.66
N ARG A 110 11.66 -2.53 4.30
CA ARG A 110 11.22 -1.51 5.25
C ARG A 110 9.75 -1.68 5.54
N VAL A 111 9.44 -1.89 6.81
CA VAL A 111 8.08 -1.92 7.32
C VAL A 111 7.64 -0.51 7.66
N HIS A 112 6.46 -0.12 7.19
CA HIS A 112 5.81 1.13 7.58
C HIS A 112 4.77 0.86 8.67
N VAL A 113 5.05 1.33 9.89
CA VAL A 113 4.13 1.23 11.03
C VAL A 113 3.12 2.38 10.96
N HIS A 114 1.83 2.08 11.10
CA HIS A 114 0.79 3.11 11.14
C HIS A 114 1.03 4.04 12.33
N SER A 115 0.89 5.36 12.14
CA SER A 115 1.27 6.36 13.14
C SER A 115 0.49 6.29 14.46
N GLU A 116 -0.69 5.67 14.44
CA GLU A 116 -1.50 5.45 15.64
C GLU A 116 -1.14 4.15 16.39
N SER A 117 -0.14 3.38 15.93
CA SER A 117 0.31 2.16 16.60
C SER A 117 1.29 2.47 17.75
N PRO A 118 1.28 1.67 18.84
CA PRO A 118 0.27 0.66 19.17
C PRO A 118 -1.02 1.30 19.74
N ASN A 119 -2.17 0.68 19.48
CA ASN A 119 -3.46 1.12 20.04
C ASN A 119 -4.37 -0.04 20.44
N MET A 120 -5.43 0.24 21.20
CA MET A 120 -6.40 -0.77 21.61
C MET A 120 -7.23 -1.29 20.42
N GLY A 121 -7.68 -2.55 20.46
CA GLY A 121 -8.51 -3.13 19.41
C GLY A 121 -9.78 -2.32 19.13
N LYS A 122 -10.40 -1.73 20.18
CA LYS A 122 -11.56 -0.84 20.02
C LYS A 122 -11.27 0.40 19.18
N HIS A 123 -10.05 0.92 19.22
CA HIS A 123 -9.62 2.07 18.42
C HIS A 123 -9.54 1.68 16.95
N TRP A 124 -8.86 0.57 16.65
CA TRP A 124 -8.68 0.08 15.28
C TRP A 124 -9.97 -0.35 14.58
N MET A 125 -10.96 -0.84 15.34
CA MET A 125 -12.26 -1.22 14.79
C MET A 125 -13.25 -0.04 14.66
N LYS A 126 -12.90 1.15 15.17
CA LYS A 126 -13.81 2.30 15.20
C LYS A 126 -14.01 2.94 13.82
N GLN A 127 -12.94 3.03 13.03
CA GLN A 127 -12.94 3.72 11.74
C GLN A 127 -11.94 3.09 10.78
N THR A 128 -12.03 3.46 9.50
CA THR A 128 -11.09 3.03 8.46
C THR A 128 -9.65 3.47 8.80
N ILE A 129 -8.72 2.54 8.68
CA ILE A 129 -7.28 2.74 8.84
C ILE A 129 -6.70 3.13 7.48
N GLY A 130 -6.12 4.32 7.38
CA GLY A 130 -5.55 4.85 6.14
C GLY A 130 -4.03 4.89 6.18
N PHE A 131 -3.38 4.44 5.10
CA PHE A 131 -1.93 4.57 4.91
C PHE A 131 -1.58 5.69 3.92
N ASP A 132 -2.12 6.89 4.13
CA ASP A 132 -1.95 8.06 3.26
C ASP A 132 -0.52 8.64 3.29
N ARG A 133 0.22 8.35 4.37
CA ARG A 133 1.57 8.86 4.60
C ARG A 133 2.68 7.98 4.01
N ILE A 134 2.36 6.78 3.51
CA ILE A 134 3.35 5.93 2.84
C ILE A 134 3.89 6.67 1.61
N LYS A 135 5.21 6.72 1.52
CA LYS A 135 5.94 7.20 0.36
C LYS A 135 6.89 6.14 -0.16
N LEU A 136 6.85 5.92 -1.48
CA LEU A 136 7.75 5.03 -2.20
C LEU A 136 8.92 5.83 -2.80
N THR A 137 10.14 5.35 -2.60
CA THR A 137 11.37 5.96 -3.14
C THR A 137 12.24 4.91 -3.83
N ASN A 138 12.99 5.36 -4.83
CA ASN A 138 14.07 4.58 -5.45
C ASN A 138 15.47 4.95 -4.89
N ASN A 139 15.52 5.84 -3.89
CA ASN A 139 16.76 6.21 -3.23
C ASN A 139 17.16 5.15 -2.20
N GLN A 140 18.17 4.33 -2.52
CA GLN A 140 18.71 3.29 -1.63
C GLN A 140 19.29 3.84 -0.32
N LEU A 141 19.65 5.12 -0.31
CA LEU A 141 20.23 5.82 0.84
C LEU A 141 19.21 6.70 1.56
N ASP A 142 17.91 6.46 1.39
CA ASP A 142 16.87 7.27 2.03
C ASP A 142 16.97 7.19 3.57
N GLN A 143 17.07 8.35 4.22
CA GLN A 143 17.12 8.50 5.68
C GLN A 143 15.77 8.93 6.30
N ASN A 144 14.75 9.16 5.46
CA ASN A 144 13.46 9.68 5.90
C ASN A 144 12.47 8.59 6.34
N GLY A 145 12.90 7.33 6.32
CA GLY A 145 12.03 6.18 6.62
C GLY A 145 11.01 5.89 5.52
N HIS A 146 11.24 6.36 4.29
CA HIS A 146 10.40 5.99 3.15
C HIS A 146 10.62 4.51 2.79
N VAL A 147 9.62 3.91 2.15
CA VAL A 147 9.72 2.55 1.63
C VAL A 147 10.57 2.59 0.36
N ILE A 148 11.70 1.88 0.39
CA ILE A 148 12.60 1.82 -0.77
C ILE A 148 12.21 0.62 -1.64
N VAL A 149 12.03 0.87 -2.93
CA VAL A 149 11.70 -0.14 -3.94
C VAL A 149 12.55 0.08 -5.19
N ASN A 150 12.87 -1.01 -5.88
CA ASN A 150 13.53 -0.96 -7.19
C ASN A 150 12.49 -0.63 -8.26
N SER A 151 12.82 0.32 -9.15
CA SER A 151 11.96 0.61 -10.31
C SER A 151 11.91 -0.59 -11.24
N MET A 152 10.82 -0.75 -11.98
CA MET A 152 10.57 -1.82 -12.93
C MET A 152 10.49 -3.22 -12.30
N HIS A 153 10.12 -3.31 -11.03
CA HIS A 153 9.87 -4.55 -10.29
C HIS A 153 8.43 -4.60 -9.77
N ARG A 154 7.91 -5.82 -9.56
CA ARG A 154 6.56 -6.05 -9.05
C ARG A 154 6.58 -6.19 -7.54
N TYR A 155 5.65 -5.49 -6.88
CA TYR A 155 5.51 -5.51 -5.43
C TYR A 155 4.11 -5.92 -5.01
N GLN A 156 4.05 -6.70 -3.94
CA GLN A 156 2.84 -7.06 -3.22
C GLN A 156 2.85 -6.37 -1.85
N PRO A 157 1.96 -5.40 -1.61
CA PRO A 157 1.71 -4.90 -0.26
C PRO A 157 1.20 -6.03 0.64
N ARG A 158 1.73 -6.13 1.86
CA ARG A 158 1.24 -7.05 2.89
C ARG A 158 0.92 -6.26 4.15
N ILE A 159 -0.28 -6.49 4.69
CA ILE A 159 -0.76 -5.84 5.90
C ILE A 159 -0.48 -6.77 7.06
N HIS A 160 0.15 -6.28 8.12
CA HIS A 160 0.39 -7.04 9.33
C HIS A 160 -0.40 -6.44 10.49
N VAL A 161 -1.11 -7.29 11.22
CA VAL A 161 -1.72 -6.97 12.51
C VAL A 161 -0.95 -7.74 13.58
N VAL A 162 -0.31 -7.01 14.48
CA VAL A 162 0.51 -7.54 15.58
C VAL A 162 -0.22 -7.31 16.89
N LEU A 163 -0.52 -8.37 17.63
CA LEU A 163 -1.05 -8.34 18.99
C LEU A 163 0.11 -8.31 19.98
N HIS A 164 0.04 -7.38 20.93
CA HIS A 164 0.96 -7.23 22.06
C HIS A 164 0.33 -7.81 23.32
N ASN A 165 0.83 -8.96 23.79
CA ASN A 165 0.37 -9.56 25.03
C ASN A 165 1.06 -8.91 26.24
N TYR A 166 0.42 -9.00 27.42
CA TYR A 166 0.95 -8.45 28.67
C TYR A 166 2.22 -9.15 29.17
N ASP A 167 2.44 -10.40 28.75
CA ASP A 167 3.63 -11.20 29.05
C ASP A 167 4.84 -10.83 28.16
N GLY A 168 4.68 -9.83 27.28
CA GLY A 168 5.71 -9.40 26.34
C GLY A 168 5.80 -10.23 25.06
N THR A 169 4.94 -11.25 24.89
CA THR A 169 4.89 -12.02 23.65
C THR A 169 4.11 -11.26 22.57
N GLU A 170 4.56 -11.38 21.32
CA GLU A 170 3.88 -10.82 20.16
C GLU A 170 3.32 -11.95 19.28
N LYS A 171 2.09 -11.78 18.81
CA LYS A 171 1.51 -12.63 17.75
C LYS A 171 1.23 -11.78 16.52
N GLN A 172 1.54 -12.30 15.34
CA GLN A 172 1.30 -11.58 14.08
C GLN A 172 0.39 -12.38 13.16
N ARG A 173 -0.49 -11.65 12.45
CA ARG A 173 -1.22 -12.15 11.30
C ARG A 173 -1.03 -11.23 10.10
N THR A 174 -0.75 -11.83 8.95
CA THR A 174 -0.52 -11.13 7.69
C THR A 174 -1.73 -11.30 6.76
N PHE A 175 -2.17 -10.21 6.14
CA PHE A 175 -3.25 -10.16 5.16
C PHE A 175 -2.71 -9.62 3.84
N ILE A 176 -3.11 -10.26 2.74
CA ILE A 176 -2.64 -9.96 1.40
C ILE A 176 -3.85 -9.79 0.49
N PHE A 177 -3.88 -8.69 -0.26
CA PHE A 177 -4.89 -8.42 -1.28
C PHE A 177 -4.19 -8.43 -2.64
N SER A 178 -4.45 -9.45 -3.47
CA SER A 178 -3.74 -9.64 -4.74
C SER A 178 -4.01 -8.50 -5.73
N GLU A 179 -5.17 -7.85 -5.65
CA GLU A 179 -5.51 -6.69 -6.46
C GLU A 179 -4.66 -5.44 -6.16
N THR A 180 -3.93 -5.44 -5.03
CA THR A 180 -3.05 -4.31 -4.64
C THR A 180 -1.62 -4.42 -5.20
N GLN A 181 -1.32 -5.49 -5.95
CA GLN A 181 -0.04 -5.62 -6.65
C GLN A 181 0.19 -4.47 -7.62
N PHE A 182 1.44 -4.01 -7.72
CA PHE A 182 1.81 -2.95 -8.64
C PHE A 182 3.23 -3.10 -9.17
N MET A 183 3.48 -2.46 -10.32
CA MET A 183 4.81 -2.20 -10.85
C MET A 183 5.31 -0.84 -10.34
N ALA A 184 6.48 -0.82 -9.69
CA ALA A 184 7.16 0.43 -9.36
C ALA A 184 7.73 1.05 -10.63
N VAL A 185 7.49 2.33 -10.91
CA VAL A 185 7.97 3.00 -12.12
C VAL A 185 8.40 4.43 -11.80
N THR A 186 9.38 4.97 -12.51
CA THR A 186 9.75 6.40 -12.38
C THR A 186 8.82 7.32 -13.18
N ALA A 187 8.23 6.80 -14.25
CA ALA A 187 7.20 7.44 -15.06
C ALA A 187 6.19 6.37 -15.52
N TYR A 188 4.92 6.76 -15.70
CA TYR A 188 3.90 5.84 -16.17
C TYR A 188 4.26 5.29 -17.56
N GLN A 189 4.03 4.01 -17.78
CA GLN A 189 4.29 3.32 -19.04
C GLN A 189 2.99 3.09 -19.82
N ASN A 190 1.96 2.57 -19.14
CA ASN A 190 0.65 2.38 -19.74
C ASN A 190 -0.16 3.68 -19.69
N HIS A 191 -0.48 4.27 -20.85
CA HIS A 191 -1.28 5.50 -20.94
C HIS A 191 -2.67 5.36 -20.28
N ARG A 192 -3.28 4.17 -20.36
CA ARG A 192 -4.59 3.89 -19.74
C ARG A 192 -4.54 3.98 -18.22
N ILE A 193 -3.39 3.65 -17.61
CA ILE A 193 -3.18 3.87 -16.17
C ILE A 193 -3.14 5.37 -15.90
N THR A 194 -2.43 6.14 -16.71
CA THR A 194 -2.32 7.60 -16.55
C THR A 194 -3.70 8.28 -16.59
N GLU A 195 -4.52 7.95 -17.60
CA GLU A 195 -5.90 8.42 -17.72
C GLU A 195 -6.72 8.06 -16.46
N LEU A 196 -6.66 6.80 -16.02
CA LEU A 196 -7.37 6.36 -14.81
C LEU A 196 -6.87 7.07 -13.54
N LYS A 197 -5.57 7.37 -13.43
CA LYS A 197 -5.03 8.19 -12.32
C LYS A 197 -5.58 9.62 -12.40
N ILE A 198 -5.63 10.23 -13.58
CA ILE A 198 -6.16 11.58 -13.78
C ILE A 198 -7.64 11.63 -13.38
N GLU A 199 -8.45 10.70 -13.89
CA GLU A 199 -9.88 10.60 -13.59
C GLU A 199 -10.18 10.40 -12.10
N CYS A 200 -9.43 9.53 -11.43
CA CYS A 200 -9.79 9.07 -10.09
C CYS A 200 -9.05 9.81 -8.97
N ASN A 201 -7.86 10.37 -9.21
CA ASN A 201 -7.09 11.05 -8.17
C ASN A 201 -7.52 12.52 -8.04
N PRO A 202 -8.08 12.97 -6.90
CA PRO A 202 -8.52 14.36 -6.72
C PRO A 202 -7.40 15.39 -6.94
N PHE A 203 -6.14 15.03 -6.66
CA PHE A 203 -4.99 15.91 -6.85
C PHE A 203 -4.56 16.06 -8.32
N ALA A 204 -5.12 15.25 -9.22
CA ALA A 204 -4.89 15.34 -10.65
C ALA A 204 -6.02 16.11 -11.39
N LYS A 205 -6.93 16.77 -10.67
CA LYS A 205 -8.09 17.47 -11.25
C LYS A 205 -7.69 18.48 -12.34
N GLY A 206 -6.59 19.21 -12.17
CA GLY A 206 -6.13 20.20 -13.16
C GLY A 206 -5.78 19.61 -14.54
N PHE A 207 -5.45 18.31 -14.61
CA PHE A 207 -5.23 17.63 -15.89
C PHE A 207 -6.52 17.23 -16.58
N ARG A 208 -7.63 17.04 -15.85
CA ARG A 208 -8.94 16.70 -16.45
C ARG A 208 -9.47 17.83 -17.33
N GLU A 209 -9.24 19.06 -16.88
CA GLU A 209 -9.61 20.28 -17.61
C GLU A 209 -8.68 20.49 -18.81
N CYS A 210 -7.38 20.20 -18.64
CA CYS A 210 -6.38 20.32 -19.69
C CYS A 210 -6.49 19.23 -20.78
N GLU A 211 -6.88 18.00 -20.42
CA GLU A 211 -7.15 16.91 -21.38
C GLU A 211 -8.35 17.23 -22.27
N MET A 212 -9.38 17.92 -21.79
CA MET A 212 -10.46 18.40 -22.65
C MET A 212 -9.94 19.35 -23.74
N ASP A 213 -9.01 20.23 -23.39
CA ASP A 213 -8.41 21.16 -24.35
C ASP A 213 -7.34 20.50 -25.24
N GLN A 214 -6.56 19.56 -24.71
CA GLN A 214 -5.60 18.77 -25.48
C GLN A 214 -6.28 17.75 -26.40
N MET A 215 -7.41 17.18 -25.99
CA MET A 215 -8.24 16.31 -26.83
C MET A 215 -8.95 17.12 -27.91
N ARG A 216 -9.41 18.35 -27.62
CA ARG A 216 -9.84 19.30 -28.66
C ARG A 216 -8.72 19.62 -29.64
N LEU A 217 -7.49 19.83 -29.16
CA LEU A 217 -6.33 20.05 -30.01
C LEU A 217 -5.99 18.81 -30.84
N LEU A 218 -6.13 17.60 -30.28
CA LEU A 218 -5.95 16.33 -30.99
C LEU A 218 -7.00 16.15 -32.08
N THR A 219 -8.28 16.38 -31.78
CA THR A 219 -9.37 16.31 -32.75
C THR A 219 -9.18 17.36 -33.85
N ALA A 220 -8.76 18.58 -33.50
CA ALA A 220 -8.45 19.64 -34.46
C ALA A 220 -7.21 19.32 -35.32
N ALA A 221 -6.16 18.77 -34.72
CA ALA A 221 -4.92 18.38 -35.42
C ALA A 221 -5.17 17.17 -36.33
N HIS A 222 -5.92 16.17 -35.88
CA HIS A 222 -6.35 15.04 -36.70
C HIS A 222 -7.20 15.52 -37.89
N SER A 223 -8.15 16.43 -37.65
CA SER A 223 -8.99 16.99 -38.71
C SER A 223 -8.20 17.82 -39.74
N ARG A 224 -7.13 18.49 -39.32
CA ARG A 224 -6.29 19.34 -40.21
C ARG A 224 -5.16 18.59 -40.90
N LEU A 225 -4.51 17.66 -40.21
CA LEU A 225 -3.30 16.98 -40.67
C LEU A 225 -3.57 15.57 -41.19
N GLN A 226 -4.78 15.02 -40.95
CA GLN A 226 -5.18 13.65 -41.29
C GLN A 226 -4.22 12.56 -40.78
N LEU A 227 -3.40 12.88 -39.77
CA LEU A 227 -2.47 11.93 -39.16
C LEU A 227 -3.20 11.03 -38.17
N PRO A 228 -2.85 9.73 -38.08
CA PRO A 228 -3.42 8.84 -37.09
C PRO A 228 -3.06 9.29 -35.66
N TYR A 229 -3.98 9.06 -34.73
CA TYR A 229 -3.85 9.44 -33.32
C TYR A 229 -2.53 8.97 -32.70
N GLU A 230 -2.02 7.81 -33.11
CA GLU A 230 -0.74 7.23 -32.64
C GLU A 230 0.48 8.12 -32.89
N GLN A 231 0.47 8.94 -33.95
CA GLN A 231 1.57 9.86 -34.25
C GLN A 231 1.39 11.22 -33.56
N LEU A 232 0.15 11.59 -33.24
CA LEU A 232 -0.19 12.87 -32.61
C LEU A 232 -0.08 12.82 -31.08
N TYR A 233 -0.37 11.67 -30.48
CA TYR A 233 -0.35 11.47 -29.03
C TYR A 233 1.01 11.87 -28.41
N PRO A 234 2.17 11.38 -28.89
CA PRO A 234 3.46 11.71 -28.29
C PRO A 234 3.84 13.19 -28.40
N LEU A 235 3.31 13.91 -29.40
CA LEU A 235 3.61 15.32 -29.65
C LEU A 235 2.83 16.24 -28.72
N ILE A 236 1.60 15.86 -28.37
CA ILE A 236 0.69 16.66 -27.53
C ILE A 236 0.87 16.30 -26.05
N PHE A 237 1.12 15.03 -25.76
CA PHE A 237 1.26 14.49 -24.41
C PHE A 237 2.72 14.24 -23.98
N GLY A 238 3.70 14.53 -24.83
CA GLY A 238 5.13 14.26 -24.57
C GLY A 238 5.76 14.99 -23.38
N ARG A 239 5.01 15.82 -22.65
CA ARG A 239 5.44 16.51 -21.42
C ARG A 239 5.17 15.74 -20.12
N PHE A 240 4.84 14.45 -20.20
CA PHE A 240 4.64 13.61 -19.02
C PHE A 240 5.94 13.15 -18.33
N THR A 241 7.10 13.65 -18.74
CA THR A 241 8.31 13.61 -17.93
C THR A 241 8.42 14.91 -17.11
N VAL A 242 8.49 14.78 -15.79
CA VAL A 242 8.70 15.89 -14.84
C VAL A 242 10.03 15.59 -14.12
N PRO A 243 10.85 16.61 -13.79
CA PRO A 243 12.31 16.50 -13.67
C PRO A 243 12.81 15.70 -12.48
#